data_AF-T0P930-F1
#
_entry.id   AF-T0P930-F1
#
_cell.length_a   1.000
_cell.length_b   1.000
_cell.length_c   1.000
_cell.angle_alpha   90.00
_cell.angle_beta   90.00
_cell.angle_gamma   90.00
#
_symmetry.space_group_name_H-M   'P 1'
#
loop_
_entity.id
_entity.type
_entity.pdbx_description
1 polymer ?
#
loop_
_entity_poly.entity_id
_entity_poly.type
_entity_poly.pdbx_seq_one_letter_code
_entity_poly.pdbx_strand_id
1 'polypeptide(L)'
;MKVLITGGAGYIGSTICSAMEDKGYTPIILDSLVNGRIEFTKNRIFYKGDIADEQLLETIFKEHNDIVCTIHCAALIVVPESMEKPFEYYTENVAKSIKLFKKLNELGCKKVVFSSSASIYDDVDNFMVTESSPLNPRSPYARSKYMIEMILQDFCNAYNMKGIALRYFNLIGADPKLRSGIYIQNPTHILAKLVSVYTGREAEFKLTGVNWPTRDGSGIRDYIHIWDLAQAHILAVENFDRAFEKHDENTSYIPINLGTGEGVTSKELVSAFEKVTDSNLRKVETEPRLGDVGGAYANIDLARELLGWEPKLSVEDGIRDTLRWDEFRKEILKY
;
A
#
# COMPACT_ATOMS: atom_id res chain seq x y z
N MET A 1 -16.20 2.40 15.37
CA MET A 1 -14.87 1.99 15.88
C MET A 1 -13.89 3.15 15.68
N LYS A 2 -12.93 3.33 16.60
CA LYS A 2 -11.81 4.26 16.39
C LYS A 2 -10.54 3.50 16.08
N VAL A 3 -9.81 3.92 15.06
CA VAL A 3 -8.57 3.26 14.60
C VAL A 3 -7.50 4.32 14.43
N LEU A 4 -6.33 4.08 15.02
CA LEU A 4 -5.16 4.90 14.77
C LEU A 4 -4.59 4.54 13.40
N ILE A 5 -4.43 5.52 12.52
CA ILE A 5 -3.83 5.35 11.20
C ILE A 5 -2.55 6.17 11.16
N THR A 6 -1.42 5.48 11.29
CA THR A 6 -0.11 6.13 11.05
C THR A 6 0.11 6.28 9.55
N GLY A 7 0.66 7.41 9.10
CA GLY A 7 0.79 7.66 7.65
C GLY A 7 -0.56 8.00 6.99
N GLY A 8 -1.55 8.42 7.79
CA GLY A 8 -2.92 8.69 7.34
C GLY A 8 -3.04 9.91 6.42
N ALA A 9 -1.99 10.73 6.30
CA ALA A 9 -1.94 11.83 5.34
C ALA A 9 -1.29 11.41 4.00
N GLY A 10 -0.88 10.15 3.84
CA GLY A 10 -0.38 9.57 2.60
C GLY A 10 -1.49 9.04 1.68
N TYR A 11 -1.12 8.49 0.52
CA TYR A 11 -2.07 8.06 -0.52
C TYR A 11 -2.97 6.91 -0.02
N ILE A 12 -2.35 5.87 0.56
CA ILE A 12 -3.05 4.71 1.09
C ILE A 12 -3.81 5.09 2.36
N GLY A 13 -3.10 5.66 3.34
CA GLY A 13 -3.68 5.98 4.65
C GLY A 13 -4.89 6.92 4.56
N SER A 14 -4.84 7.95 3.72
CA SER A 14 -5.97 8.88 3.54
C SER A 14 -7.18 8.23 2.87
N THR A 15 -6.96 7.28 1.97
CA THR A 15 -8.03 6.52 1.30
C THR A 15 -8.66 5.50 2.25
N ILE A 16 -7.86 4.89 3.14
CA ILE A 16 -8.39 4.07 4.26
C ILE A 16 -9.24 4.94 5.19
N CYS A 17 -8.78 6.14 5.54
CA CYS A 17 -9.57 7.09 6.36
C CYS A 17 -10.92 7.38 5.69
N SER A 18 -10.93 7.63 4.37
CA SER A 18 -12.15 7.86 3.59
C SER A 18 -13.10 6.65 3.62
N ALA A 19 -12.58 5.44 3.45
CA ALA A 19 -13.38 4.22 3.51
C ALA A 19 -13.95 3.96 4.92
N MET A 20 -13.18 4.27 5.97
CA MET A 20 -13.65 4.24 7.36
C MET A 20 -14.81 5.20 7.60
N GLU A 21 -14.68 6.45 7.15
CA GLU A 21 -15.74 7.46 7.30
C GLU A 21 -17.03 7.03 6.59
N ASP A 22 -16.91 6.47 5.38
CA ASP A 22 -18.05 5.96 4.62
C ASP A 22 -18.77 4.78 5.33
N LYS A 23 -18.07 4.10 6.25
CA LYS A 23 -18.61 3.04 7.12
C LYS A 23 -19.09 3.54 8.48
N GLY A 24 -18.97 4.84 8.76
CA GLY A 24 -19.30 5.42 10.07
C GLY A 24 -18.26 5.14 11.16
N TYR A 25 -17.03 4.78 10.77
CA TYR A 25 -15.89 4.66 11.69
C TYR A 25 -15.08 5.95 11.76
N THR A 26 -14.29 6.08 12.82
CA THR A 26 -13.51 7.30 13.09
C THR A 26 -12.02 7.02 12.91
N PRO A 27 -11.39 7.51 11.83
CA PRO A 27 -9.94 7.47 11.70
C PRO A 27 -9.28 8.53 12.60
N ILE A 28 -8.24 8.14 13.32
CA ILE A 28 -7.35 9.05 14.05
C ILE A 28 -6.02 9.06 13.32
N ILE A 29 -5.67 10.17 12.69
CA ILE A 29 -4.46 10.26 11.86
C ILE A 29 -3.26 10.65 12.72
N LEU A 30 -2.18 9.88 12.62
CA LEU A 30 -0.85 10.27 13.06
C LEU A 30 0.07 10.35 11.84
N ASP A 31 0.58 11.54 11.53
CA ASP A 31 1.46 11.74 10.37
C ASP A 31 2.44 12.89 10.61
N SER A 32 3.70 12.70 10.24
CA SER A 32 4.74 13.73 10.37
C SER A 32 4.68 14.78 9.26
N LEU A 33 3.96 14.49 8.18
CA LEU A 33 3.90 15.26 6.93
C LEU A 33 5.24 15.36 6.21
N VAL A 34 6.18 14.43 6.48
CA VAL A 34 7.44 14.31 5.70
C VAL A 34 7.11 14.09 4.23
N ASN A 35 6.22 13.13 3.96
CA ASN A 35 5.66 12.88 2.64
C ASN A 35 4.14 13.04 2.59
N GLY A 36 3.45 13.06 3.72
CA GLY A 36 1.99 13.21 3.78
C GLY A 36 1.52 14.61 3.36
N ARG A 37 0.25 14.72 2.99
CA ARG A 37 -0.40 15.99 2.60
C ARG A 37 -1.40 16.42 3.65
N ILE A 38 -1.21 17.63 4.20
CA ILE A 38 -2.13 18.21 5.20
C ILE A 38 -3.56 18.32 4.66
N GLU A 39 -3.72 18.46 3.35
CA GLU A 39 -5.03 18.57 2.72
C GLU A 39 -5.87 17.29 2.92
N PHE A 40 -5.24 16.13 3.08
CA PHE A 40 -5.92 14.85 3.33
C PHE A 40 -6.30 14.61 4.79
N THR A 41 -5.91 15.50 5.70
CA THR A 41 -6.26 15.44 7.12
C THR A 41 -7.43 16.37 7.47
N LYS A 42 -7.93 17.13 6.49
CA LYS A 42 -9.00 18.11 6.72
C LYS A 42 -10.27 17.42 7.24
N ASN A 43 -10.87 18.01 8.26
CA ASN A 43 -12.07 17.51 8.95
C ASN A 43 -11.90 16.13 9.63
N ARG A 44 -10.65 15.69 9.85
CA ARG A 44 -10.31 14.46 10.57
C ARG A 44 -9.59 14.78 11.87
N ILE A 45 -9.65 13.85 12.82
CA ILE A 45 -8.80 13.92 14.01
C ILE A 45 -7.36 13.68 13.53
N PHE A 46 -6.49 14.67 13.76
CA PHE A 46 -5.14 14.65 13.24
C PHE A 46 -4.13 15.13 14.28
N TYR A 47 -3.12 14.29 14.50
CA TYR A 47 -1.94 14.59 15.29
C TYR A 47 -0.74 14.66 14.36
N LYS A 48 -0.15 15.86 14.25
CA LYS A 48 1.10 16.04 13.51
C LYS A 48 2.27 15.60 14.39
N GLY A 49 2.97 14.56 13.99
CA GLY A 49 4.17 14.11 14.70
C GLY A 49 4.72 12.79 14.21
N ASP A 50 5.77 12.33 14.88
CA ASP A 50 6.49 11.13 14.53
C ASP A 50 5.88 9.89 15.19
N ILE A 51 5.89 8.74 14.50
CA ILE A 51 5.39 7.47 15.07
C ILE A 51 6.23 6.96 16.24
N ALA A 52 7.45 7.47 16.42
CA ALA A 52 8.32 7.17 17.53
C ALA A 52 8.26 8.23 18.65
N ASP A 53 7.37 9.23 18.56
CA ASP A 53 7.12 10.18 19.63
C ASP A 53 6.23 9.54 20.71
N GLU A 54 6.87 9.06 21.76
CA GLU A 54 6.20 8.36 22.86
C GLU A 54 5.19 9.26 23.61
N GLN A 55 5.49 10.56 23.79
CA GLN A 55 4.62 11.49 24.52
C GLN A 55 3.37 11.82 23.68
N LEU A 56 3.54 11.95 22.37
CA LEU A 56 2.43 12.13 21.46
C LEU A 56 1.51 10.89 21.45
N LEU A 57 2.07 9.68 21.40
CA LEU A 57 1.30 8.45 21.49
C LEU A 57 0.53 8.35 22.83
N GLU A 58 1.15 8.69 23.95
CA GLU A 58 0.46 8.78 25.26
C GLU A 58 -0.71 9.76 25.22
N THR A 59 -0.53 10.92 24.60
CA THR A 59 -1.58 11.93 24.45
C THR A 59 -2.74 11.39 23.62
N ILE A 60 -2.45 10.78 22.47
CA ILE A 60 -3.46 10.19 21.57
C ILE A 60 -4.29 9.14 22.32
N PHE A 61 -3.65 8.20 23.01
CA PHE A 61 -4.35 7.13 23.72
C PHE A 61 -5.05 7.60 25.00
N LYS A 62 -4.62 8.73 25.59
CA LYS A 62 -5.34 9.38 26.68
C LYS A 62 -6.64 10.04 26.19
N GLU A 63 -6.59 10.73 25.05
CA GLU A 63 -7.74 11.41 24.45
C GLU A 63 -8.70 10.43 23.73
N HIS A 64 -8.17 9.29 23.30
CA HIS A 64 -8.87 8.26 22.55
C HIS A 64 -8.59 6.85 23.10
N ASN A 65 -8.96 6.62 24.36
CA ASN A 65 -8.80 5.34 25.02
C ASN A 65 -9.66 4.19 24.44
N ASP A 66 -10.53 4.53 23.47
CA ASP A 66 -11.41 3.62 22.73
C ASP A 66 -10.85 3.22 21.35
N ILE A 67 -9.56 3.47 21.08
CA ILE A 67 -8.86 2.93 19.90
C ILE A 67 -8.82 1.40 20.00
N VAL A 68 -9.39 0.72 18.98
CA VAL A 68 -9.49 -0.75 18.96
C VAL A 68 -8.35 -1.43 18.19
N CYS A 69 -7.68 -0.69 17.31
CA CYS A 69 -6.65 -1.21 16.42
C CYS A 69 -5.78 -0.06 15.89
N THR A 70 -4.54 -0.37 15.51
CA THR A 70 -3.67 0.52 14.74
C THR A 70 -3.48 -0.03 13.33
N ILE A 71 -3.71 0.80 12.31
CA ILE A 71 -3.28 0.55 10.93
C ILE A 71 -1.97 1.31 10.71
N HIS A 72 -0.89 0.57 10.42
CA HIS A 72 0.44 1.12 10.27
C HIS A 72 0.83 1.28 8.78
N CYS A 73 0.59 2.48 8.22
CA CYS A 73 0.99 2.85 6.85
C CYS A 73 2.24 3.73 6.76
N ALA A 74 2.74 4.29 7.87
CA ALA A 74 3.86 5.22 7.86
C ALA A 74 5.16 4.54 7.44
N ALA A 75 5.66 4.86 6.24
CA ALA A 75 6.93 4.40 5.71
C ALA A 75 7.41 5.29 4.56
N LEU A 76 8.72 5.36 4.35
CA LEU A 76 9.31 5.74 3.06
C LEU A 76 9.15 4.58 2.07
N ILE A 77 8.79 4.89 0.82
CA ILE A 77 8.36 3.88 -0.17
C ILE A 77 9.07 3.93 -1.53
N VAL A 78 9.99 4.89 -1.75
CA VAL A 78 10.60 5.11 -3.08
C VAL A 78 11.81 4.20 -3.25
N VAL A 79 11.65 3.12 -4.02
CA VAL A 79 12.70 2.08 -4.20
C VAL A 79 14.06 2.67 -4.65
N PRO A 80 14.15 3.50 -5.70
CA PRO A 80 15.45 4.08 -6.11
C PRO A 80 16.10 4.91 -5.01
N GLU A 81 15.34 5.76 -4.32
CA GLU A 81 15.85 6.57 -3.20
C GLU A 81 16.35 5.68 -2.06
N SER A 82 15.70 4.55 -1.80
CA SER A 82 16.15 3.61 -0.75
C SER A 82 17.54 3.03 -1.00
N MET A 83 17.93 2.90 -2.27
CA MET A 83 19.27 2.44 -2.65
C MET A 83 20.32 3.54 -2.42
N GLU A 84 19.94 4.80 -2.62
CA GLU A 84 20.80 5.96 -2.43
C GLU A 84 20.93 6.37 -0.94
N LYS A 85 19.84 6.23 -0.18
CA LYS A 85 19.71 6.66 1.23
C LYS A 85 19.24 5.52 2.15
N PRO A 86 19.96 4.39 2.22
CA PRO A 86 19.50 3.23 3.00
C PRO A 86 19.34 3.53 4.50
N PHE A 87 20.18 4.40 5.07
CA PHE A 87 20.09 4.80 6.48
C PHE A 87 18.72 5.39 6.84
N GLU A 88 18.17 6.25 5.98
CA GLU A 88 16.87 6.88 6.22
C GLU A 88 15.74 5.85 6.16
N TYR A 89 15.79 4.91 5.21
CA TYR A 89 14.77 3.87 5.11
C TYR A 89 14.78 2.93 6.31
N TYR A 90 15.96 2.53 6.81
CA TYR A 90 16.02 1.71 8.03
C TYR A 90 15.62 2.49 9.28
N THR A 91 15.95 3.77 9.36
CA THR A 91 15.55 4.62 10.50
C THR A 91 14.04 4.85 10.50
N GLU A 92 13.50 5.38 9.40
CA GLU A 92 12.10 5.74 9.26
C GLU A 92 11.17 4.53 9.31
N ASN A 93 11.52 3.44 8.61
CA ASN A 93 10.64 2.29 8.50
C ASN A 93 10.86 1.30 9.65
N VAL A 94 12.11 0.98 10.01
CA VAL A 94 12.39 -0.10 10.96
C VAL A 94 12.53 0.42 12.39
N ALA A 95 13.51 1.31 12.63
CA ALA A 95 13.83 1.75 13.99
C ALA A 95 12.65 2.46 14.67
N LYS A 96 11.91 3.29 13.94
CA LYS A 96 10.71 3.96 14.47
C LYS A 96 9.54 3.01 14.68
N SER A 97 9.36 2.00 13.82
CA SER A 97 8.30 0.98 14.01
C SER A 97 8.53 0.12 15.25
N ILE A 98 9.78 -0.20 15.58
CA ILE A 98 10.11 -0.89 16.85
C ILE A 98 9.62 -0.08 18.05
N LYS A 99 9.88 1.24 18.04
CA LYS A 99 9.42 2.15 19.10
C LYS A 99 7.90 2.24 19.14
N LEU A 100 7.25 2.36 17.98
CA LEU A 100 5.81 2.36 17.85
C LEU A 100 5.20 1.08 18.47
N PHE A 101 5.66 -0.11 18.07
CA PHE A 101 5.11 -1.37 18.57
C PHE A 101 5.31 -1.56 20.08
N LYS A 102 6.49 -1.19 20.60
CA LYS A 102 6.73 -1.16 22.05
C LYS A 102 5.74 -0.25 22.75
N LYS A 103 5.51 0.95 22.23
CA LYS A 103 4.62 1.91 22.87
C LYS A 103 3.14 1.51 22.76
N LEU A 104 2.71 0.99 21.62
CA LEU A 104 1.36 0.43 21.45
C LEU A 104 1.10 -0.70 22.45
N ASN A 105 2.08 -1.59 22.65
CA ASN A 105 2.01 -2.65 23.63
C ASN A 105 1.82 -2.12 25.06
N GLU A 106 2.61 -1.12 25.47
CA GLU A 106 2.54 -0.46 26.78
C GLU A 106 1.20 0.26 27.00
N LEU A 107 0.65 0.86 25.95
CA LEU A 107 -0.63 1.57 25.97
C LEU A 107 -1.85 0.64 25.86
N GLY A 108 -1.64 -0.68 25.77
CA GLY A 108 -2.72 -1.67 25.70
C GLY A 108 -3.33 -1.86 24.29
N CYS A 109 -2.80 -1.21 23.26
CA CYS A 109 -3.23 -1.42 21.88
C CYS A 109 -2.56 -2.68 21.30
N LYS A 110 -3.25 -3.82 21.42
CA LYS A 110 -2.69 -5.13 21.05
C LYS A 110 -2.89 -5.55 19.59
N LYS A 111 -3.74 -4.84 18.82
CA LYS A 111 -4.08 -5.20 17.44
C LYS A 111 -3.40 -4.26 16.44
N VAL A 112 -2.65 -4.83 15.51
CA VAL A 112 -1.94 -4.10 14.45
C VAL A 112 -2.28 -4.68 13.09
N VAL A 113 -2.69 -3.81 12.16
CA VAL A 113 -2.74 -4.12 10.73
C VAL A 113 -1.58 -3.38 10.08
N PHE A 114 -0.61 -4.12 9.54
CA PHE A 114 0.58 -3.56 8.94
C PHE A 114 0.48 -3.53 7.42
N SER A 115 0.77 -2.37 6.84
CA SER A 115 0.87 -2.20 5.40
C SER A 115 2.23 -2.71 4.89
N SER A 116 2.29 -4.00 4.53
CA SER A 116 3.46 -4.63 3.93
C SER A 116 3.47 -4.47 2.40
N SER A 117 4.27 -5.25 1.68
CA SER A 117 4.44 -5.12 0.23
C SER A 117 4.78 -6.45 -0.42
N ALA A 118 4.24 -6.70 -1.61
CA ALA A 118 4.66 -7.83 -2.44
C ALA A 118 6.12 -7.76 -2.91
N SER A 119 6.82 -6.63 -2.75
CA SER A 119 8.23 -6.48 -3.12
C SER A 119 9.21 -7.32 -2.28
N ILE A 120 8.71 -7.99 -1.23
CA ILE A 120 9.51 -8.91 -0.39
C ILE A 120 9.61 -10.32 -0.98
N TYR A 121 8.72 -10.69 -1.91
CA TYR A 121 8.72 -11.99 -2.53
C TYR A 121 9.93 -12.19 -3.44
N ASP A 122 10.40 -13.43 -3.53
CA ASP A 122 11.33 -13.85 -4.58
C ASP A 122 10.58 -14.12 -5.89
N ASP A 123 11.35 -14.32 -6.96
CA ASP A 123 10.78 -14.80 -8.22
C ASP A 123 10.29 -16.25 -8.05
N VAL A 124 9.10 -16.53 -8.58
CA VAL A 124 8.50 -17.86 -8.58
C VAL A 124 8.07 -18.26 -9.98
N ASP A 125 8.01 -19.57 -10.22
CA ASP A 125 7.49 -20.10 -11.47
C ASP A 125 6.04 -19.61 -11.70
N ASN A 126 5.73 -19.24 -12.95
CA ASN A 126 4.43 -18.71 -13.36
C ASN A 126 4.00 -17.37 -12.71
N PHE A 127 4.90 -16.71 -11.96
CA PHE A 127 4.71 -15.37 -11.36
C PHE A 127 3.57 -15.24 -10.32
N MET A 128 2.78 -16.28 -10.05
CA MET A 128 1.74 -16.24 -9.02
C MET A 128 2.35 -16.56 -7.66
N VAL A 129 2.27 -15.62 -6.71
CA VAL A 129 2.80 -15.82 -5.35
C VAL A 129 1.69 -16.05 -4.34
N THR A 130 1.97 -16.91 -3.37
CA THR A 130 1.14 -17.17 -2.19
C THR A 130 1.84 -16.60 -0.95
N GLU A 131 1.17 -16.62 0.19
CA GLU A 131 1.73 -16.16 1.47
C GLU A 131 2.95 -17.00 1.92
N SER A 132 3.04 -18.24 1.46
CA SER A 132 4.14 -19.18 1.72
C SER A 132 5.24 -19.19 0.65
N SER A 133 5.09 -18.40 -0.43
CA SER A 133 6.13 -18.25 -1.45
C SER A 133 7.45 -17.73 -0.86
N PRO A 134 8.60 -18.09 -1.45
CA PRO A 134 9.91 -17.66 -0.95
C PRO A 134 10.03 -16.14 -0.90
N LEU A 135 10.79 -15.64 0.08
CA LEU A 135 11.02 -14.22 0.31
C LEU A 135 12.49 -13.87 0.01
N ASN A 136 12.71 -12.86 -0.83
CA ASN A 136 14.04 -12.39 -1.20
C ASN A 136 14.02 -10.88 -1.50
N PRO A 137 13.87 -10.02 -0.48
CA PRO A 137 13.78 -8.58 -0.68
C PRO A 137 15.07 -7.99 -1.27
N ARG A 138 14.97 -7.41 -2.48
CA ARG A 138 16.12 -6.98 -3.29
C ARG A 138 16.55 -5.52 -3.11
N SER A 139 15.76 -4.70 -2.40
CA SER A 139 16.05 -3.28 -2.12
C SER A 139 16.01 -2.98 -0.62
N PRO A 140 16.68 -1.92 -0.11
CA PRO A 140 16.53 -1.47 1.27
C PRO A 140 15.07 -1.19 1.67
N TYR A 141 14.25 -0.64 0.76
CA TYR A 141 12.80 -0.53 0.98
C TYR A 141 12.15 -1.90 1.25
N ALA A 142 12.32 -2.87 0.34
CA ALA A 142 11.74 -4.20 0.52
C ALA A 142 12.26 -4.90 1.78
N ARG A 143 13.57 -4.77 2.06
CA ARG A 143 14.19 -5.32 3.28
C ARG A 143 13.60 -4.69 4.53
N SER A 144 13.35 -3.39 4.52
CA SER A 144 12.72 -2.71 5.66
C SER A 144 11.30 -3.25 5.94
N LYS A 145 10.50 -3.50 4.89
CA LYS A 145 9.16 -4.10 5.05
C LYS A 145 9.25 -5.52 5.61
N TYR A 146 10.18 -6.32 5.09
CA TYR A 146 10.39 -7.68 5.59
C TYR A 146 10.87 -7.70 7.05
N MET A 147 11.80 -6.81 7.42
CA MET A 147 12.25 -6.66 8.81
C MET A 147 11.10 -6.28 9.74
N ILE A 148 10.20 -5.38 9.32
CA ILE A 148 9.04 -5.00 10.14
C ILE A 148 8.08 -6.19 10.32
N GLU A 149 7.87 -7.03 9.29
CA GLU A 149 7.09 -8.26 9.44
C GLU A 149 7.70 -9.19 10.49
N MET A 150 9.01 -9.43 10.44
CA MET A 150 9.72 -10.26 11.43
C MET A 150 9.60 -9.67 12.84
N ILE A 151 9.84 -8.36 12.97
CA ILE A 151 9.74 -7.66 14.26
C ILE A 151 8.30 -7.73 14.80
N LEU A 152 7.30 -7.48 13.97
CA LEU A 152 5.91 -7.54 14.40
C LEU A 152 5.54 -8.96 14.86
N GLN A 153 5.97 -9.98 14.11
CA GLN A 153 5.78 -11.38 14.50
C GLN A 153 6.43 -11.70 15.85
N ASP A 154 7.66 -11.25 16.08
CA ASP A 154 8.35 -11.42 17.37
C ASP A 154 7.59 -10.72 18.51
N PHE A 155 7.08 -9.50 18.27
CA PHE A 155 6.28 -8.77 19.25
C PHE A 155 4.95 -9.48 19.55
N CYS A 156 4.30 -10.03 18.53
CA CYS A 156 3.08 -10.82 18.69
C CYS A 156 3.32 -12.05 19.57
N ASN A 157 4.43 -12.77 19.33
CA ASN A 157 4.83 -13.94 20.11
C ASN A 157 5.21 -13.60 21.55
N ALA A 158 5.90 -12.47 21.78
CA ALA A 158 6.45 -12.12 23.09
C ALA A 158 5.48 -11.34 24.00
N TYR A 159 4.58 -10.54 23.42
CA TYR A 159 3.87 -9.49 24.17
C TYR A 159 2.33 -9.55 24.08
N ASN A 160 1.77 -10.69 23.69
CA ASN A 160 0.33 -10.88 23.52
C ASN A 160 -0.29 -9.82 22.59
N MET A 161 0.47 -9.43 21.56
CA MET A 161 -0.04 -8.64 20.45
C MET A 161 -0.53 -9.58 19.35
N LYS A 162 -1.40 -9.08 18.48
CA LYS A 162 -1.80 -9.76 17.26
C LYS A 162 -1.56 -8.85 16.05
N GLY A 163 -1.08 -9.42 14.97
CA GLY A 163 -0.66 -8.69 13.77
C GLY A 163 -1.20 -9.31 12.49
N ILE A 164 -1.83 -8.49 11.64
CA ILE A 164 -2.14 -8.86 10.26
C ILE A 164 -1.25 -8.03 9.34
N ALA A 165 -0.40 -8.67 8.54
CA ALA A 165 0.43 -7.99 7.54
C ALA A 165 -0.21 -8.12 6.16
N LEU A 166 -0.65 -7.00 5.61
CA LEU A 166 -1.28 -6.94 4.30
C LEU A 166 -0.20 -6.70 3.23
N ARG A 167 0.15 -7.73 2.48
CA ARG A 167 1.13 -7.70 1.39
C ARG A 167 0.44 -7.34 0.09
N TYR A 168 0.32 -6.04 -0.19
CA TYR A 168 -0.32 -5.58 -1.41
C TYR A 168 0.65 -5.36 -2.57
N PHE A 169 0.08 -5.42 -3.78
CA PHE A 169 0.79 -5.32 -5.05
C PHE A 169 0.77 -3.88 -5.59
N ASN A 170 0.45 -3.66 -6.87
CA ASN A 170 0.63 -2.37 -7.53
C ASN A 170 -0.68 -1.60 -7.49
N LEU A 171 -0.64 -0.39 -6.93
CA LEU A 171 -1.83 0.41 -6.68
C LEU A 171 -2.14 1.32 -7.85
N ILE A 172 -3.40 1.35 -8.25
CA ILE A 172 -3.95 2.26 -9.27
C ILE A 172 -5.27 2.89 -8.77
N GLY A 173 -5.82 3.87 -9.49
CA GLY A 173 -7.06 4.54 -9.13
C GLY A 173 -6.87 5.76 -8.24
N ALA A 174 -7.97 6.18 -7.64
CA ALA A 174 -8.06 7.23 -6.63
C ALA A 174 -9.27 6.97 -5.73
N ASP A 175 -9.51 7.80 -4.72
CA ASP A 175 -10.79 7.79 -4.02
C ASP A 175 -11.93 8.10 -5.02
N PRO A 176 -12.98 7.27 -5.14
CA PRO A 176 -14.08 7.50 -6.09
C PRO A 176 -14.81 8.84 -5.90
N LYS A 177 -14.78 9.38 -4.67
CA LYS A 177 -15.32 10.70 -4.32
C LYS A 177 -14.28 11.83 -4.42
N LEU A 178 -13.09 11.53 -4.94
CA LEU A 178 -11.98 12.47 -5.15
C LEU A 178 -11.55 13.21 -3.87
N ARG A 179 -11.62 12.54 -2.71
CA ARG A 179 -11.12 13.09 -1.44
C ARG A 179 -9.60 12.93 -1.29
N SER A 180 -9.04 11.89 -1.89
CA SER A 180 -7.62 11.58 -1.89
C SER A 180 -7.21 10.86 -3.19
N GLY A 181 -5.91 10.93 -3.48
CA GLY A 181 -5.32 10.27 -4.63
C GLY A 181 -3.81 10.50 -4.68
N ILE A 182 -3.16 10.11 -5.77
CA ILE A 182 -1.71 10.27 -5.95
C ILE A 182 -1.36 11.76 -5.99
N TYR A 183 -0.54 12.20 -5.04
CA TYR A 183 -0.14 13.60 -4.87
C TYR A 183 1.33 13.87 -5.22
N ILE A 184 2.11 12.82 -5.49
CA ILE A 184 3.49 12.97 -5.95
C ILE A 184 3.44 13.67 -7.31
N GLN A 185 4.21 14.75 -7.46
CA GLN A 185 4.19 15.57 -8.68
C GLN A 185 4.67 14.79 -9.91
N ASN A 186 5.76 14.04 -9.75
CA ASN A 186 6.39 13.25 -10.80
C ASN A 186 6.51 11.77 -10.40
N PRO A 187 5.41 11.02 -10.33
CA PRO A 187 5.48 9.61 -9.99
C PRO A 187 6.20 8.81 -11.09
N THR A 188 6.94 7.78 -10.68
CA THR A 188 7.76 6.98 -11.60
C THR A 188 7.10 5.66 -12.02
N HIS A 189 5.94 5.33 -11.46
CA HIS A 189 5.20 4.11 -11.80
C HIS A 189 4.54 4.19 -13.18
N ILE A 190 4.29 3.03 -13.78
CA ILE A 190 3.86 2.90 -15.18
C ILE A 190 2.62 3.72 -15.53
N LEU A 191 1.57 3.69 -14.70
CA LEU A 191 0.33 4.41 -14.97
C LEU A 191 0.55 5.93 -15.00
N ALA A 192 1.33 6.49 -14.07
CA ALA A 192 1.69 7.91 -14.11
C ALA A 192 2.48 8.29 -15.36
N LYS A 193 3.36 7.41 -15.86
CA LYS A 193 4.07 7.64 -17.12
C LYS A 193 3.14 7.64 -18.33
N LEU A 194 2.14 6.75 -18.35
CA LEU A 194 1.09 6.78 -19.39
C LEU A 194 0.29 8.08 -19.33
N VAL A 195 -0.12 8.51 -18.14
CA VAL A 195 -0.82 9.80 -17.94
C VAL A 195 0.07 10.98 -18.37
N SER A 196 1.37 10.97 -18.08
CA SER A 196 2.30 12.02 -18.53
C SER A 196 2.36 12.13 -20.05
N VAL A 197 2.39 11.00 -20.76
CA VAL A 197 2.40 11.01 -22.24
C VAL A 197 1.05 11.47 -22.79
N TYR A 198 -0.04 10.94 -22.24
CA TYR A 198 -1.41 11.34 -22.62
C TYR A 198 -1.66 12.84 -22.43
N THR A 199 -1.17 13.42 -21.34
CA THR A 199 -1.29 14.85 -21.04
C THR A 199 -0.23 15.72 -21.73
N GLY A 200 0.62 15.14 -22.58
CA GLY A 200 1.66 15.86 -23.32
C GLY A 200 2.86 16.34 -22.49
N ARG A 201 2.99 15.88 -21.23
CA ARG A 201 4.16 16.17 -20.37
C ARG A 201 5.41 15.39 -20.79
N GLU A 202 5.22 14.22 -21.40
CA GLU A 202 6.29 13.40 -21.98
C GLU A 202 5.96 13.08 -23.45
N ALA A 203 6.97 13.03 -24.31
CA ALA A 203 6.75 12.83 -25.75
C ALA A 203 6.40 11.38 -26.12
N GLU A 204 6.86 10.40 -25.33
CA GLU A 204 6.68 8.98 -25.60
C GLU A 204 6.78 8.14 -24.33
N PHE A 205 6.06 7.02 -24.31
CA PHE A 205 6.09 6.04 -23.24
C PHE A 205 7.21 5.03 -23.49
N LYS A 206 8.12 4.88 -22.53
CA LYS A 206 9.21 3.88 -22.57
C LYS A 206 8.74 2.57 -21.95
N LEU A 207 8.49 1.57 -22.79
CA LEU A 207 8.19 0.20 -22.38
C LEU A 207 9.50 -0.56 -22.13
N THR A 208 9.88 -0.68 -20.86
CA THR A 208 11.15 -1.28 -20.44
C THR A 208 11.04 -2.79 -20.27
N GLY A 209 11.88 -3.54 -20.98
CA GLY A 209 11.96 -5.00 -20.88
C GLY A 209 10.79 -5.74 -21.53
N VAL A 210 11.06 -6.35 -22.69
CA VAL A 210 10.05 -7.02 -23.53
C VAL A 210 10.41 -8.46 -23.90
N ASN A 211 11.37 -9.06 -23.19
CA ASN A 211 11.86 -10.41 -23.42
C ASN A 211 11.74 -11.31 -22.17
N TRP A 212 10.77 -11.04 -21.30
CA TRP A 212 10.47 -11.88 -20.14
C TRP A 212 9.67 -13.13 -20.56
N PRO A 213 9.68 -14.23 -19.79
CA PRO A 213 8.88 -15.42 -20.07
C PRO A 213 7.40 -15.21 -19.69
N THR A 214 6.82 -14.07 -20.05
CA THR A 214 5.40 -13.73 -19.91
C THR A 214 4.70 -13.90 -21.26
N ARG A 215 3.37 -13.86 -21.27
CA ARG A 215 2.56 -14.11 -22.48
C ARG A 215 2.79 -13.15 -23.66
N ASP A 216 3.36 -11.98 -23.44
CA ASP A 216 3.68 -11.00 -24.50
C ASP A 216 5.10 -10.41 -24.42
N GLY A 217 5.95 -11.04 -23.61
CA GLY A 217 7.33 -10.64 -23.35
C GLY A 217 7.49 -9.47 -22.38
N SER A 218 6.46 -8.68 -22.13
CA SER A 218 6.54 -7.52 -21.24
C SER A 218 6.34 -7.90 -19.76
N GLY A 219 6.83 -7.06 -18.84
CA GLY A 219 6.71 -7.34 -17.40
C GLY A 219 5.25 -7.46 -16.96
N ILE A 220 4.95 -8.41 -16.06
CA ILE A 220 3.62 -8.72 -15.54
C ILE A 220 3.47 -8.24 -14.09
N ARG A 221 2.35 -7.60 -13.74
CA ARG A 221 2.10 -7.08 -12.39
C ARG A 221 0.61 -7.23 -12.05
N ASP A 222 0.32 -7.40 -10.78
CA ASP A 222 -1.05 -7.28 -10.26
C ASP A 222 -1.36 -5.82 -9.95
N TYR A 223 -2.37 -5.25 -10.64
CA TYR A 223 -2.84 -3.88 -10.43
C TYR A 223 -4.19 -3.87 -9.71
N ILE A 224 -4.16 -3.52 -8.43
CA ILE A 224 -5.33 -3.44 -7.57
C ILE A 224 -5.77 -1.99 -7.40
N HIS A 225 -7.08 -1.76 -7.47
CA HIS A 225 -7.66 -0.45 -7.21
C HIS A 225 -7.49 -0.03 -5.75
N ILE A 226 -7.03 1.21 -5.51
CA ILE A 226 -6.78 1.73 -4.15
C ILE A 226 -8.02 1.69 -3.25
N TRP A 227 -9.20 1.87 -3.83
CA TRP A 227 -10.46 1.77 -3.10
C TRP A 227 -10.72 0.34 -2.59
N ASP A 228 -10.47 -0.68 -3.42
CA ASP A 228 -10.63 -2.07 -3.00
C ASP A 228 -9.61 -2.44 -1.93
N LEU A 229 -8.37 -1.96 -2.08
CA LEU A 229 -7.34 -2.08 -1.03
C LEU A 229 -7.80 -1.44 0.29
N ALA A 230 -8.37 -0.23 0.24
CA ALA A 230 -8.86 0.44 1.44
C ALA A 230 -9.97 -0.36 2.11
N GLN A 231 -10.90 -0.93 1.33
CA GLN A 231 -11.94 -1.81 1.85
C GLN A 231 -11.37 -3.09 2.50
N ALA A 232 -10.27 -3.65 1.96
CA ALA A 232 -9.58 -4.77 2.58
C ALA A 232 -9.07 -4.43 3.98
N HIS A 233 -8.55 -3.22 4.19
CA HIS A 233 -8.11 -2.77 5.51
C HIS A 233 -9.28 -2.63 6.49
N ILE A 234 -10.44 -2.17 6.02
CA ILE A 234 -11.65 -2.11 6.85
C ILE A 234 -12.06 -3.52 7.29
N LEU A 235 -12.11 -4.46 6.34
CA LEU A 235 -12.46 -5.86 6.62
C LEU A 235 -11.43 -6.55 7.51
N ALA A 236 -10.14 -6.21 7.38
CA ALA A 236 -9.08 -6.69 8.27
C ALA A 236 -9.29 -6.23 9.72
N VAL A 237 -9.78 -5.00 9.93
CA VAL A 237 -10.12 -4.51 11.28
C VAL A 237 -11.43 -5.12 11.78
N GLU A 238 -12.48 -5.17 10.95
CA GLU A 238 -13.79 -5.72 11.32
C GLU A 238 -13.72 -7.22 11.66
N ASN A 239 -12.96 -8.00 10.88
CA ASN A 239 -12.83 -9.44 11.04
C ASN A 239 -11.54 -9.85 11.75
N PHE A 240 -10.88 -8.93 12.45
CA PHE A 240 -9.54 -9.13 12.98
C PHE A 240 -9.43 -10.42 13.81
N ASP A 241 -10.28 -10.58 14.85
CA ASP A 241 -10.23 -11.75 15.72
C ASP A 241 -10.66 -13.03 14.98
N ARG A 242 -11.70 -12.93 14.15
CA ARG A 242 -12.22 -14.03 13.34
C ARG A 242 -11.19 -14.57 12.34
N ALA A 243 -10.31 -13.72 11.81
CA ALA A 243 -9.24 -14.14 10.92
C ALA A 243 -8.26 -15.09 11.63
N PHE A 244 -7.94 -14.84 12.90
CA PHE A 244 -7.12 -15.74 13.71
C PHE A 244 -7.85 -17.04 14.06
N GLU A 245 -9.12 -16.95 14.47
CA GLU A 245 -9.95 -18.13 14.76
C GLU A 245 -10.06 -19.08 13.56
N LYS A 246 -10.16 -18.53 12.34
CA LYS A 246 -10.24 -19.32 11.11
C LYS A 246 -8.89 -19.90 10.66
N HIS A 247 -7.82 -19.15 10.81
CA HIS A 247 -6.50 -19.55 10.31
C HIS A 247 -5.85 -20.60 11.22
N ASP A 248 -5.54 -20.20 12.46
CA ASP A 248 -4.99 -21.05 13.53
C ASP A 248 -5.07 -20.23 14.81
N GLU A 249 -5.90 -20.64 15.78
CA GLU A 249 -6.07 -19.89 17.03
C GLU A 249 -4.78 -19.72 17.84
N ASN A 250 -3.77 -20.57 17.58
CA ASN A 250 -2.46 -20.51 18.23
C ASN A 250 -1.51 -19.52 17.56
N THR A 251 -1.84 -19.01 16.36
CA THR A 251 -1.03 -17.96 15.73
C THR A 251 -1.39 -16.58 16.27
N SER A 252 -0.39 -15.72 16.35
CA SER A 252 -0.51 -14.32 16.73
C SER A 252 -0.17 -13.39 15.56
N TYR A 253 0.24 -13.95 14.41
CA TYR A 253 0.62 -13.21 13.21
C TYR A 253 0.11 -13.90 11.94
N ILE A 254 -0.46 -13.12 11.01
CA ILE A 254 -0.96 -13.62 9.71
C ILE A 254 -0.52 -12.66 8.58
N PRO A 255 0.30 -13.09 7.62
CA PRO A 255 0.45 -12.38 6.35
C PRO A 255 -0.74 -12.68 5.43
N ILE A 256 -1.22 -11.69 4.67
CA ILE A 256 -2.31 -11.85 3.69
C ILE A 256 -1.96 -11.05 2.43
N ASN A 257 -2.01 -11.69 1.27
CA ASN A 257 -1.84 -11.03 -0.02
C ASN A 257 -3.08 -10.25 -0.42
N LEU A 258 -2.88 -9.04 -0.92
CA LEU A 258 -3.95 -8.21 -1.49
C LEU A 258 -3.60 -7.80 -2.92
N GLY A 259 -4.28 -8.43 -3.87
CA GLY A 259 -4.18 -8.16 -5.31
C GLY A 259 -5.52 -8.46 -5.99
N THR A 260 -5.52 -8.51 -7.31
CA THR A 260 -6.70 -8.91 -8.09
C THR A 260 -6.81 -10.42 -8.25
N GLY A 261 -5.69 -11.15 -8.13
CA GLY A 261 -5.60 -12.52 -8.60
C GLY A 261 -5.21 -12.64 -10.07
N GLU A 262 -5.11 -11.51 -10.77
CA GLU A 262 -4.88 -11.42 -12.20
C GLU A 262 -3.61 -10.63 -12.49
N GLY A 263 -2.59 -11.30 -13.02
CA GLY A 263 -1.40 -10.64 -13.51
C GLY A 263 -1.69 -9.97 -14.86
N VAL A 264 -1.41 -8.67 -14.97
CA VAL A 264 -1.59 -7.84 -16.17
C VAL A 264 -0.22 -7.45 -16.70
N THR A 265 0.00 -7.66 -17.99
CA THR A 265 1.28 -7.29 -18.61
C THR A 265 1.38 -5.79 -18.84
N SER A 266 2.58 -5.28 -19.04
CA SER A 266 2.79 -3.87 -19.32
C SER A 266 2.15 -3.45 -20.65
N LYS A 267 2.18 -4.33 -21.67
CA LYS A 267 1.48 -4.08 -22.96
C LYS A 267 -0.04 -4.12 -22.81
N GLU A 268 -0.59 -5.00 -21.99
CA GLU A 268 -2.03 -5.00 -21.70
C GLU A 268 -2.47 -3.77 -20.94
N LEU A 269 -1.71 -3.31 -19.94
CA LEU A 269 -2.02 -2.08 -19.22
C LEU A 269 -2.03 -0.88 -20.18
N VAL A 270 -1.06 -0.80 -21.09
CA VAL A 270 -1.02 0.21 -22.16
C VAL A 270 -2.28 0.11 -23.03
N SER A 271 -2.67 -1.09 -23.45
CA SER A 271 -3.85 -1.31 -24.29
C SER A 271 -5.15 -0.91 -23.57
N ALA A 272 -5.27 -1.24 -22.28
CA ALA A 272 -6.38 -0.83 -21.43
C ALA A 272 -6.44 0.69 -21.28
N PHE A 273 -5.29 1.35 -21.14
CA PHE A 273 -5.19 2.80 -21.07
C PHE A 273 -5.65 3.48 -22.36
N GLU A 274 -5.17 3.01 -23.51
CA GLU A 274 -5.56 3.50 -24.83
C GLU A 274 -7.06 3.32 -25.08
N LYS A 275 -7.62 2.19 -24.68
CA LYS A 275 -9.06 1.91 -24.74
C LYS A 275 -9.88 2.87 -23.87
N VAL A 276 -9.43 3.17 -22.64
CA VAL A 276 -10.13 4.09 -21.73
C VAL A 276 -10.09 5.54 -22.23
N THR A 277 -8.97 5.93 -22.84
CA THR A 277 -8.73 7.31 -23.28
C THR A 277 -9.10 7.58 -24.73
N ASP A 278 -9.48 6.55 -25.48
CA ASP A 278 -9.65 6.59 -26.94
C ASP A 278 -8.43 7.25 -27.63
N SER A 279 -7.23 6.87 -27.18
CA SER A 279 -5.96 7.46 -27.62
C SER A 279 -4.99 6.42 -28.18
N ASN A 280 -4.00 6.88 -28.93
CA ASN A 280 -2.89 6.07 -29.41
C ASN A 280 -1.57 6.72 -28.99
N LEU A 281 -0.98 6.23 -27.91
CA LEU A 281 0.22 6.78 -27.32
C LEU A 281 1.45 6.39 -28.15
N ARG A 282 2.38 7.34 -28.30
CA ARG A 282 3.71 7.03 -28.83
C ARG A 282 4.46 6.17 -27.81
N LYS A 283 4.97 5.01 -28.25
CA LYS A 283 5.60 3.99 -27.42
C LYS A 283 6.95 3.62 -28.02
N VAL A 284 7.95 3.42 -27.17
CA VAL A 284 9.27 2.88 -27.56
C VAL A 284 9.65 1.74 -26.62
N GLU A 285 10.09 0.62 -27.19
CA GLU A 285 10.63 -0.49 -26.41
C GLU A 285 12.08 -0.18 -26.05
N THR A 286 12.45 -0.40 -24.79
CA THR A 286 13.83 -0.20 -24.30
C THR A 286 14.28 -1.39 -23.48
N GLU A 287 15.58 -1.47 -23.22
CA GLU A 287 16.15 -2.46 -22.31
C GLU A 287 15.47 -2.41 -20.92
N PRO A 288 15.43 -3.56 -20.20
CA PRO A 288 15.02 -3.58 -18.80
C PRO A 288 15.86 -2.62 -17.96
N ARG A 289 15.25 -2.02 -16.93
CA ARG A 289 16.01 -1.24 -15.94
C ARG A 289 16.84 -2.20 -15.09
N LEU A 290 17.94 -1.70 -14.53
CA LEU A 290 18.75 -2.47 -13.60
C LEU A 290 17.88 -2.92 -12.41
N GLY A 291 17.78 -4.23 -12.20
CA GLY A 291 16.96 -4.82 -11.14
C GLY A 291 15.49 -5.09 -11.52
N ASP A 292 15.08 -4.83 -12.76
CA ASP A 292 13.77 -5.25 -13.25
C ASP A 292 13.67 -6.78 -13.27
N VAL A 293 12.47 -7.27 -12.96
CA VAL A 293 12.12 -8.70 -12.94
C VAL A 293 10.87 -8.90 -13.78
N GLY A 294 10.69 -10.14 -14.26
CA GLY A 294 9.51 -10.53 -15.05
C GLY A 294 8.21 -10.14 -14.34
N GLY A 295 8.08 -10.42 -13.04
CA GLY A 295 7.04 -9.85 -12.21
C GLY A 295 6.46 -10.76 -11.15
N ALA A 296 5.33 -10.35 -10.60
CA ALA A 296 4.56 -11.15 -9.66
C ALA A 296 3.09 -10.69 -9.64
N TYR A 297 2.18 -11.62 -9.38
CA TYR A 297 0.77 -11.34 -9.07
C TYR A 297 0.26 -12.24 -7.95
N ALA A 298 -0.81 -11.80 -7.27
CA ALA A 298 -1.26 -12.44 -6.04
C ALA A 298 -2.05 -13.72 -6.33
N ASN A 299 -1.88 -14.76 -5.51
CA ASN A 299 -3.02 -15.57 -5.10
C ASN A 299 -3.72 -14.82 -3.94
N ILE A 300 -5.06 -14.76 -3.97
CA ILE A 300 -5.87 -14.00 -3.00
C ILE A 300 -6.84 -14.87 -2.19
N ASP A 301 -6.65 -16.19 -2.19
CA ASP A 301 -7.56 -17.12 -1.55
C ASP A 301 -7.63 -16.90 -0.04
N LEU A 302 -6.50 -16.58 0.60
CA LEU A 302 -6.47 -16.30 2.03
C LEU A 302 -7.23 -15.01 2.39
N ALA A 303 -7.17 -13.98 1.54
CA ALA A 303 -7.94 -12.75 1.73
C ALA A 303 -9.45 -13.01 1.62
N ARG A 304 -9.87 -13.85 0.67
CA ARG A 304 -11.26 -14.31 0.54
C ARG A 304 -11.73 -15.06 1.77
N GLU A 305 -10.94 -16.03 2.21
CA GLU A 305 -11.29 -16.94 3.29
C GLU A 305 -11.35 -16.22 4.65
N LEU A 306 -10.29 -15.48 4.99
CA LEU A 306 -10.13 -14.90 6.32
C LEU A 306 -10.89 -13.58 6.46
N LEU A 307 -10.85 -12.72 5.43
CA LEU A 307 -11.43 -11.37 5.49
C LEU A 307 -12.79 -11.27 4.82
N GLY A 308 -13.18 -12.26 4.00
CA GLY A 308 -14.36 -12.13 3.13
C GLY A 308 -14.18 -11.04 2.07
N TRP A 309 -12.93 -10.75 1.69
CA TRP A 309 -12.60 -9.66 0.78
C TRP A 309 -12.36 -10.19 -0.64
N GLU A 310 -12.89 -9.46 -1.62
CA GLU A 310 -12.59 -9.62 -3.03
C GLU A 310 -12.51 -8.25 -3.71
N PRO A 311 -11.58 -8.07 -4.67
CA PRO A 311 -11.49 -6.89 -5.51
C PRO A 311 -12.72 -6.81 -6.43
N LYS A 312 -13.21 -5.59 -6.70
CA LYS A 312 -14.43 -5.36 -7.48
C LYS A 312 -14.19 -4.47 -8.69
N LEU A 313 -13.16 -3.63 -8.65
CA LEU A 313 -12.87 -2.63 -9.68
C LEU A 313 -11.82 -3.16 -10.64
N SER A 314 -12.05 -2.95 -11.94
CA SER A 314 -11.13 -3.40 -12.98
C SER A 314 -9.91 -2.47 -13.13
N VAL A 315 -8.95 -2.91 -13.94
CA VAL A 315 -7.83 -2.05 -14.37
C VAL A 315 -8.33 -0.78 -15.05
N GLU A 316 -9.33 -0.89 -15.93
CA GLU A 316 -9.93 0.26 -16.59
C GLU A 316 -10.62 1.22 -15.62
N ASP A 317 -11.26 0.71 -14.55
CA ASP A 317 -11.81 1.56 -13.49
C ASP A 317 -10.69 2.36 -12.80
N GLY A 318 -9.58 1.69 -12.47
CA GLY A 318 -8.42 2.36 -11.88
C GLY A 318 -7.77 3.39 -12.80
N ILE A 319 -7.71 3.12 -14.10
CA ILE A 319 -7.23 4.12 -15.07
C ILE A 319 -8.17 5.33 -15.09
N ARG A 320 -9.49 5.12 -15.18
CA ARG A 320 -10.49 6.20 -15.20
C ARG A 320 -10.41 7.07 -13.95
N ASP A 321 -10.34 6.46 -12.76
CA ASP A 321 -10.27 7.22 -11.52
C ASP A 321 -8.91 7.92 -11.31
N THR A 322 -7.81 7.33 -11.79
CA THR A 322 -6.52 8.04 -11.84
C THR A 322 -6.57 9.27 -12.73
N LEU A 323 -7.19 9.20 -13.92
CA LEU A 323 -7.33 10.34 -14.82
C LEU A 323 -8.21 11.44 -14.22
N ARG A 324 -9.38 11.08 -13.67
CA ARG A 324 -10.28 12.01 -12.96
C ARG A 324 -9.54 12.72 -11.82
N TRP A 325 -8.69 11.99 -11.09
CA TRP A 325 -7.87 12.58 -10.04
C TRP A 325 -6.76 13.49 -10.59
N ASP A 326 -6.05 13.13 -11.67
CA ASP A 326 -4.99 13.98 -12.23
C ASP A 326 -5.52 15.35 -12.69
N GLU A 327 -6.76 15.39 -13.20
CA GLU A 327 -7.47 16.63 -13.53
C GLU A 327 -7.85 17.43 -12.28
N PHE A 328 -8.42 16.76 -11.26
CA PHE A 328 -8.98 17.43 -10.09
C PHE A 328 -7.94 17.81 -9.02
N ARG A 329 -6.80 17.10 -8.96
CA ARG A 329 -5.87 17.19 -7.82
C ARG A 329 -5.31 18.58 -7.57
N LYS A 330 -5.29 19.48 -8.56
CA LYS A 330 -4.86 20.88 -8.40
C LYS A 330 -5.81 21.72 -7.56
N GLU A 331 -7.10 21.34 -7.48
CA GLU A 331 -8.10 22.02 -6.66
C GLU A 331 -7.91 21.73 -5.16
N ILE A 332 -7.36 20.55 -4.84
CA ILE A 332 -7.07 20.13 -3.47
C ILE A 332 -5.63 20.45 -3.10
N LEU A 333 -4.69 20.07 -3.96
CA LEU A 333 -3.26 20.14 -3.70
C LEU A 333 -2.73 21.48 -4.18
N LYS A 334 -2.30 22.32 -3.24
CA LYS A 334 -1.85 23.70 -3.51
C LYS A 334 -0.41 23.72 -4.06
N TYR A 335 -0.22 23.24 -5.29
CA TYR A 335 1.06 23.34 -6.01
C TYR A 335 0.91 23.79 -7.45
#